data_AF-A0A4Y2VHM1-F1
#
_entry.id   AF-A0A4Y2VHM1-F1
#
_cell.length_a   1.000
_cell.length_b   1.000
_cell.length_c   1.000
_cell.angle_alpha   90.00
_cell.angle_beta   90.00
_cell.angle_gamma   90.00
#
_symmetry.space_group_name_H-M   'P 1'
#
loop_
_entity.id
_entity.type
_entity.pdbx_description
1 polymer ?
#
loop_
_entity_poly.entity_id
_entity_poly.type
_entity_poly.pdbx_seq_one_letter_code
_entity_poly.pdbx_strand_id
1 'polypeptide(L)'
;MRVHADINPYECKFCGKPFTTKSALKTHVLIHTDEKLFNCDICGKGFTHNGNLKTHVRSHIGENPCSCLTCGKSFTRSYSLKEHALTHTADKQHECEHCEKKLSSRSKFNRHKKTHVPYEARC
;
A
#
# COMPACT_ATOMS: atom_id res chain seq x y z
N MET A 1 31.25 -1.08 8.34
CA MET A 1 30.00 -0.40 8.76
C MET A 1 29.77 0.76 7.79
N ARG A 2 28.88 0.61 6.80
CA ARG A 2 28.54 1.72 5.88
C ARG A 2 27.53 2.60 6.60
N VAL A 3 27.98 3.77 7.02
CA VAL A 3 27.11 4.84 7.51
C VAL A 3 26.38 5.37 6.29
N HIS A 4 25.13 4.95 6.08
CA HIS A 4 24.23 5.68 5.18
C HIS A 4 23.91 6.99 5.89
N ALA A 5 24.64 8.05 5.57
CA ALA A 5 24.18 9.37 5.94
C ALA A 5 22.83 9.55 5.22
N ASP A 6 21.74 9.66 5.98
CA ASP A 6 20.40 9.99 5.51
C ASP A 6 20.36 11.45 5.03
N ILE A 7 21.24 11.78 4.09
CA ILE A 7 21.19 13.03 3.36
C ILE A 7 20.01 12.86 2.42
N ASN A 8 18.89 13.46 2.80
CA ASN A 8 17.72 13.64 1.97
C ASN A 8 17.77 15.05 1.37
N PRO A 9 18.54 15.29 0.30
CA PRO A 9 18.79 16.65 -0.18
C PRO A 9 17.58 17.26 -0.89
N TYR A 10 16.50 16.49 -1.08
CA TYR A 10 15.31 16.94 -1.79
C TYR A 10 14.12 16.98 -0.82
N GLU A 11 13.50 18.14 -0.67
CA GLU A 11 12.36 18.33 0.22
C GLU A 11 11.11 18.79 -0.55
N CYS A 12 9.96 18.27 -0.17
CA CYS A 12 8.69 18.69 -0.75
C CYS A 12 8.26 20.06 -0.20
N LYS A 13 8.15 21.05 -1.08
CA LYS A 13 7.72 22.40 -0.70
C LYS A 13 6.28 22.49 -0.16
N PHE A 14 5.43 21.50 -0.45
CA PHE A 14 4.03 21.50 0.01
C PHE A 14 3.87 20.93 1.43
N CYS A 15 4.72 19.99 1.84
CA CYS A 15 4.53 19.27 3.11
C CYS A 15 5.82 18.97 3.90
N GLY A 16 6.96 19.51 3.45
CA GLY A 16 8.27 19.35 4.09
C GLY A 16 8.83 17.93 4.06
N LYS A 17 8.21 17.00 3.33
CA LYS A 17 8.67 15.60 3.32
C LYS A 17 10.04 15.48 2.62
N PRO A 18 11.03 14.84 3.27
CA PRO A 18 12.35 14.65 2.70
C PRO A 18 12.41 13.42 1.78
N PHE A 19 13.26 13.49 0.75
CA PHE A 19 13.49 12.46 -0.25
C PHE A 19 14.99 12.34 -0.58
N THR A 20 15.43 11.10 -0.79
CA THR A 20 16.81 10.79 -1.20
C THR A 20 17.08 11.13 -2.67
N THR A 21 16.05 11.17 -3.52
CA THR A 21 16.19 11.39 -4.96
C THR A 21 15.20 12.41 -5.50
N LYS A 22 15.62 13.19 -6.51
CA LYS A 22 14.79 14.19 -7.19
C LYS A 22 13.60 13.56 -7.91
N SER A 23 13.77 12.37 -8.46
CA SER A 23 12.70 11.61 -9.12
C SER A 23 11.59 11.22 -8.14
N ALA A 24 11.96 10.74 -6.95
CA ALA A 24 10.99 10.43 -5.89
C ALA A 24 10.23 11.69 -5.44
N LEU A 25 10.92 12.81 -5.24
CA LEU A 25 10.27 14.10 -4.96
C LEU A 25 9.33 14.52 -6.09
N LYS A 26 9.76 14.44 -7.36
CA LYS A 26 8.93 14.84 -8.51
C LYS A 26 7.63 14.04 -8.56
N THR A 27 7.70 12.71 -8.39
CA THR A 27 6.48 11.90 -8.41
C THR A 27 5.63 12.12 -7.15
N HIS A 28 6.25 12.41 -6.01
CA HIS A 28 5.50 12.80 -4.82
C HIS A 28 4.73 14.10 -5.02
N VAL A 29 5.31 15.12 -5.65
CA VAL A 29 4.61 16.41 -5.87
C VAL A 29 3.28 16.23 -6.62
N LEU A 30 3.16 15.21 -7.49
CA LEU A 30 1.92 14.91 -8.20
C LEU A 30 0.73 14.58 -7.28
N ILE A 31 0.98 14.18 -6.03
CA ILE A 31 -0.11 13.95 -5.06
C ILE A 31 -0.70 15.25 -4.52
N HIS A 32 0.00 16.38 -4.65
CA HIS A 32 -0.47 17.70 -4.22
C HIS A 32 -1.12 18.47 -5.36
N THR A 33 -0.72 18.20 -6.61
CA THR A 33 -1.27 18.86 -7.80
C THR A 33 -2.42 18.10 -8.43
N ASP A 34 -2.75 16.90 -7.92
CA ASP A 34 -3.69 15.94 -8.49
C ASP A 34 -3.39 15.55 -9.95
N GLU A 35 -2.18 15.85 -10.43
CA GLU A 35 -1.74 15.51 -11.78
C GLU A 35 -1.56 14.00 -11.93
N LYS A 36 -2.28 13.42 -12.90
CA LYS A 36 -2.22 12.01 -13.24
C LYS A 36 -1.59 11.86 -14.62
N LEU A 37 -0.33 11.41 -14.63
CA LEU A 37 0.47 11.30 -15.85
C LEU A 37 0.13 10.06 -16.68
N PHE A 38 -0.49 9.04 -16.08
CA PHE A 38 -0.75 7.76 -16.73
C PHE A 38 -2.23 7.43 -16.66
N ASN A 39 -2.91 7.41 -17.80
CA ASN A 39 -4.34 7.12 -17.86
C ASN A 39 -4.61 5.70 -18.33
N CYS A 40 -5.67 5.10 -17.81
CA CYS A 40 -6.14 3.81 -18.27
C CYS A 40 -7.01 3.99 -19.52
N ASP A 41 -6.60 3.41 -20.62
CA ASP A 41 -7.33 3.52 -21.89
C ASP A 41 -8.70 2.82 -21.85
N ILE A 42 -8.90 1.88 -20.92
CA ILE A 42 -10.15 1.12 -20.77
C ILE A 42 -11.22 1.92 -20.03
N CYS A 43 -10.86 2.68 -18.99
CA CYS A 43 -11.83 3.35 -18.12
C CYS A 43 -11.51 4.83 -17.80
N GLY A 44 -10.49 5.41 -18.43
CA GLY A 44 -10.06 6.80 -18.24
C GLY A 44 -9.40 7.08 -16.88
N LYS A 45 -9.25 6.09 -16.00
CA LYS A 45 -8.72 6.33 -14.65
C LYS A 45 -7.23 6.69 -14.71
N GLY A 46 -6.89 7.85 -14.14
CA GLY A 46 -5.49 8.33 -14.09
C GLY A 46 -4.71 7.88 -12.84
N PHE A 47 -3.40 7.77 -13.00
CA PHE A 47 -2.41 7.32 -12.02
C PHE A 47 -1.14 8.20 -12.06
N THR A 48 -0.48 8.34 -10.91
CA THR A 48 0.80 9.07 -10.79
C THR A 48 2.02 8.21 -11.16
N HIS A 49 1.87 6.87 -11.15
CA HIS A 49 2.94 5.92 -11.47
C HIS A 49 2.49 4.91 -12.53
N ASN A 50 3.33 4.65 -13.53
CA ASN A 50 3.08 3.65 -14.57
C ASN A 50 2.88 2.23 -14.01
N GLY A 51 3.66 1.83 -13.00
CA GLY A 51 3.50 0.51 -12.37
C GLY A 51 2.11 0.29 -11.76
N ASN A 52 1.50 1.36 -11.22
CA ASN A 52 0.14 1.30 -10.68
C ASN A 52 -0.89 1.17 -11.81
N LEU A 53 -0.71 1.89 -12.92
CA LEU A 53 -1.53 1.74 -14.12
C LEU A 53 -1.45 0.30 -14.66
N LYS A 54 -0.25 -0.26 -14.87
CA LYS A 54 -0.08 -1.64 -15.35
C LYS A 54 -0.81 -2.65 -14.47
N THR A 55 -0.65 -2.50 -13.16
CA THR A 55 -1.32 -3.38 -12.19
C THR A 55 -2.84 -3.20 -12.19
N HIS A 56 -3.33 -1.99 -12.46
CA HIS A 56 -4.76 -1.73 -12.63
C HIS A 56 -5.30 -2.32 -13.93
N VAL A 57 -4.59 -2.22 -15.04
CA VAL A 57 -5.03 -2.80 -16.32
C VAL A 57 -5.25 -4.32 -16.20
N ARG A 58 -4.39 -5.01 -15.44
CA ARG A 58 -4.58 -6.43 -15.12
C ARG A 58 -5.94 -6.76 -14.50
N SER A 59 -6.54 -5.85 -13.73
CA SER A 59 -7.88 -6.09 -13.16
C SER A 59 -9.00 -6.05 -14.20
N HIS A 60 -8.79 -5.38 -15.34
CA HIS A 60 -9.77 -5.37 -16.44
C HIS A 60 -9.74 -6.69 -17.23
N ILE A 61 -8.55 -7.23 -17.46
CA ILE A 61 -8.36 -8.45 -18.25
C ILE A 61 -8.34 -9.74 -17.42
N GLY A 62 -8.48 -9.63 -16.09
CA GLY A 62 -8.47 -10.77 -15.18
C GLY A 62 -7.11 -11.46 -15.00
N GLU A 63 -6.00 -10.80 -15.38
CA GLU A 63 -4.66 -11.37 -15.27
C GLU A 63 -4.17 -11.34 -13.80
N ASN A 64 -3.95 -12.52 -13.24
CA ASN A 64 -3.49 -12.68 -11.86
C ASN A 64 -2.21 -13.55 -11.82
N PRO A 65 -1.03 -12.95 -11.97
CA PRO A 65 0.23 -13.68 -12.11
C PRO A 65 0.70 -14.36 -10.82
N CYS A 66 0.11 -14.05 -9.67
CA CYS A 66 0.55 -14.57 -8.38
C CYS A 66 -0.49 -15.53 -7.81
N SER A 67 -0.23 -16.84 -7.86
CA SER A 67 -1.17 -17.86 -7.37
C SER A 67 -0.72 -18.47 -6.04
N CYS A 68 -1.69 -18.74 -5.16
CA CYS A 68 -1.47 -19.48 -3.93
C CYS A 68 -1.41 -20.98 -4.20
N LEU A 69 -0.29 -21.61 -3.90
CA LEU A 69 -0.12 -23.05 -4.10
C LEU A 69 -1.00 -23.90 -3.17
N THR A 70 -1.39 -23.37 -2.00
CA THR A 70 -2.20 -24.09 -1.02
C THR A 70 -3.67 -24.21 -1.42
N CYS A 71 -4.25 -23.17 -2.05
CA CYS A 71 -5.70 -23.12 -2.31
C CYS A 71 -6.06 -22.67 -3.74
N GLY A 72 -5.08 -22.48 -4.62
CA GLY A 72 -5.29 -22.09 -6.01
C GLY A 72 -5.74 -20.64 -6.25
N LYS A 73 -5.96 -19.84 -5.20
CA LYS A 73 -6.40 -18.44 -5.35
C LYS A 73 -5.32 -17.58 -6.00
N SER A 74 -5.69 -16.81 -7.02
CA SER A 74 -4.78 -15.94 -7.77
C SER A 74 -4.97 -14.46 -7.42
N PHE A 75 -3.87 -13.72 -7.47
CA PHE A 75 -3.78 -12.31 -7.10
C PHE A 75 -3.02 -11.51 -8.16
N THR A 76 -3.41 -10.26 -8.32
CA THR A 76 -2.76 -9.32 -9.25
C THR A 76 -1.40 -8.81 -8.74
N ARG A 77 -1.14 -8.93 -7.43
CA ARG A 77 0.05 -8.42 -6.73
C ARG A 77 0.64 -9.45 -5.78
N SER A 78 1.97 -9.52 -5.72
CA SER A 78 2.70 -10.45 -4.86
C SER A 78 2.49 -10.21 -3.37
N TYR A 79 2.41 -8.95 -2.92
CA TYR A 79 2.14 -8.65 -1.51
C TYR A 79 0.76 -9.14 -1.08
N SER A 80 -0.24 -9.08 -1.97
CA SER A 80 -1.60 -9.57 -1.67
C SER A 80 -1.60 -11.09 -1.49
N LEU A 81 -0.84 -11.81 -2.32
CA LEU A 81 -0.60 -13.23 -2.14
C LEU A 81 0.13 -13.51 -0.81
N LYS A 82 1.14 -12.71 -0.46
CA LYS A 82 1.88 -12.88 0.80
C LYS A 82 0.98 -12.69 2.02
N GLU A 83 0.16 -11.63 2.06
CA GLU A 83 -0.83 -11.42 3.13
C GLU A 83 -1.89 -12.53 3.15
N HIS A 84 -2.31 -13.02 1.99
CA HIS A 84 -3.22 -14.16 1.92
C HIS A 84 -2.58 -15.44 2.46
N ALA A 85 -1.31 -15.71 2.16
CA ALA A 85 -0.63 -16.91 2.66
C ALA A 85 -0.60 -16.96 4.20
N LEU A 86 -0.60 -15.80 4.88
CA LEU A 86 -0.73 -15.70 6.34
C LEU A 86 -2.11 -16.12 6.88
N THR A 87 -3.12 -16.33 6.03
CA THR A 87 -4.38 -16.92 6.48
C THR A 87 -4.29 -18.44 6.62
N HIS A 88 -3.33 -19.06 5.94
CA HIS A 88 -3.08 -20.51 6.06
C HIS A 88 -2.18 -20.84 7.24
N THR A 89 -1.44 -19.85 7.77
CA THR A 89 -0.55 -20.01 8.92
C THR A 89 -1.07 -19.22 10.12
N ALA A 90 -1.35 -19.89 11.25
CA ALA A 90 -1.85 -19.23 12.47
C ALA A 90 -0.81 -18.31 13.15
N ASP A 91 0.45 -18.39 12.73
CA ASP A 91 1.62 -17.86 13.44
C ASP A 91 1.90 -16.36 13.20
N LYS A 92 1.24 -15.73 12.22
CA LYS A 92 1.55 -14.34 11.79
C LYS A 92 0.34 -13.41 11.70
N GLN A 93 -0.72 -13.72 12.43
CA GLN A 93 -1.89 -12.84 12.52
C GLN A 93 -1.66 -11.77 13.60
N HIS A 94 -2.10 -10.55 13.32
CA HIS A 94 -2.13 -9.49 14.32
C HIS A 94 -3.32 -9.70 15.24
N GLU A 95 -3.04 -10.06 16.49
CA GLU A 95 -4.03 -10.21 17.54
C GLU A 95 -4.35 -8.87 18.19
N CYS A 96 -5.63 -8.60 18.40
CA CYS A 96 -6.05 -7.41 19.13
C CYS A 96 -5.99 -7.69 20.64
N GLU A 97 -5.31 -6.83 21.39
CA GLU A 97 -5.24 -6.99 22.86
C GLU A 97 -6.57 -6.68 23.55
N HIS A 98 -7.48 -5.97 22.87
CA HIS A 98 -8.78 -5.55 23.41
C HIS A 98 -9.92 -6.48 22.97
N CYS A 99 -9.68 -7.41 22.05
CA CYS A 99 -10.62 -8.47 21.69
C CYS A 99 -9.92 -9.64 20.99
N GLU A 100 -10.48 -10.84 21.06
CA GLU A 100 -9.88 -12.07 20.52
C GLU A 100 -9.81 -12.16 18.97
N LYS A 101 -9.96 -11.03 18.25
CA LYS A 101 -9.88 -10.98 16.79
C LYS A 101 -8.43 -11.05 16.32
N LYS A 102 -8.14 -12.08 15.52
CA LYS A 102 -6.89 -12.26 14.80
C LYS A 102 -7.03 -11.79 13.34
N LEU A 103 -6.15 -10.90 12.90
CA LEU A 103 -6.21 -10.29 11.57
C LEU A 103 -4.93 -10.53 10.78
N SER A 104 -5.04 -11.16 9.61
CA SER A 104 -3.88 -11.51 8.76
C SER A 104 -3.22 -10.34 8.02
N SER A 105 -3.79 -9.13 8.08
CA SER A 105 -3.28 -7.94 7.40
C SER A 105 -3.08 -6.78 8.38
N ARG A 106 -1.90 -6.15 8.32
CA ARG A 106 -1.51 -5.01 9.17
C ARG A 106 -2.47 -3.82 9.00
N SER A 107 -2.91 -3.56 7.77
CA SER A 107 -3.82 -2.45 7.46
C SER A 107 -5.21 -2.69 8.05
N LYS A 108 -5.73 -3.92 7.95
CA LYS A 108 -7.00 -4.30 8.58
C LYS A 108 -6.93 -4.17 10.10
N PHE A 109 -5.81 -4.61 10.68
CA PHE A 109 -5.54 -4.49 12.11
C PHE A 109 -5.46 -3.04 12.59
N ASN A 110 -4.74 -2.17 11.87
CA ASN A 110 -4.68 -0.73 12.20
C ASN A 110 -6.06 -0.06 12.15
N ARG A 111 -6.89 -0.41 11.16
CA ARG A 111 -8.26 0.09 11.09
C ARG A 111 -9.11 -0.46 12.23
N HIS A 112 -8.96 -1.73 12.58
CA HIS A 112 -9.66 -2.35 13.69
C HIS A 112 -9.28 -1.74 15.04
N LYS A 113 -8.00 -1.43 15.29
CA LYS A 113 -7.60 -0.74 16.53
C LYS A 113 -8.36 0.57 16.77
N LYS A 114 -8.69 1.30 15.70
CA LYS A 114 -9.46 2.54 15.79
C LYS A 114 -10.91 2.35 16.23
N THR A 115 -11.45 1.13 16.16
CA THR A 115 -12.81 0.84 16.66
C THR A 115 -12.86 0.70 18.17
N HIS A 116 -11.71 0.55 18.83
CA HIS A 116 -11.59 0.44 20.29
C HIS A 116 -11.25 1.77 20.96
N VAL A 117 -11.12 2.86 20.19
CA VAL A 117 -10.94 4.20 20.73
C VAL A 117 -12.32 4.77 21.05
N PRO A 118 -12.66 5.04 22.32
CA PRO A 118 -13.93 5.67 22.68
C PRO A 118 -14.00 7.08 22.07
N TYR A 119 -15.21 7.51 21.73
CA TYR A 119 -15.51 8.75 21.01
C TYR A 119 -15.10 10.05 21.74
N GLU A 120 -14.62 9.97 22.99
CA GLU A 120 -14.31 11.13 23.84
C GLU A 120 -12.84 11.55 23.76
N ALA A 121 -12.41 12.07 22.60
CA ALA A 121 -11.17 12.85 22.50
C ALA A 121 -11.17 13.77 21.27
N ARG A 122 -12.29 14.45 21.01
CA ARG A 122 -12.34 15.63 20.12
C ARG A 122 -12.70 16.83 20.98
N CYS A 123 -11.68 17.47 21.54
CA CYS A 123 -11.75 18.87 21.95
C CYS A 123 -11.19 19.68 20.78
#